data_AF-A0A0P0MFP6-F1
#
_entry.id   AF-A0A0P0MFP6-F1
#
_cell.length_a   1.000
_cell.length_b   1.000
_cell.length_c   1.000
_cell.angle_alpha   90.00
_cell.angle_beta   90.00
_cell.angle_gamma   90.00
#
_symmetry.space_group_name_H-M   'P 1'
#
loop_
_entity.id
_entity.type
_entity.pdbx_description
1 polymer ?
#
loop_
_entity_poly.entity_id
_entity_poly.type
_entity_poly.pdbx_seq_one_letter_code
_entity_poly.pdbx_strand_id
1 'polypeptide(L)'
;MKRLFQNFVLSLAFAVGSFVHAAVPDPVDPRDSVNYTFEQRMAQTKQLHAKLKEASAAERLMYFDKSLEAVKKLSAEERRDLSEKFKSQWKKLTDDQKKQVKQEARNYITSLPDAERKELKRRRELMLEFMSPEERKHWP
;
A
#
# COMPACT_ATOMS: atom_id res chain seq x y z
N MET A 1 -14.81 -7.03 67.91
CA MET A 1 -13.37 -7.02 67.56
C MET A 1 -13.09 -8.34 66.85
N LYS A 2 -12.64 -8.47 65.59
CA LYS A 2 -11.86 -7.63 64.67
C LYS A 2 -12.37 -7.84 63.24
N ARG A 3 -12.30 -6.77 62.44
CA ARG A 3 -12.47 -6.75 60.99
C ARG A 3 -11.35 -7.54 60.31
N LEU A 4 -11.69 -8.29 59.25
CA LEU A 4 -10.86 -8.61 58.08
C LEU A 4 -11.87 -8.89 56.95
N PHE A 5 -12.52 -7.87 56.38
CA PHE A 5 -12.11 -7.27 55.10
C PHE A 5 -11.47 -8.25 54.11
N GLN A 6 -12.16 -8.38 52.97
CA GLN A 6 -11.54 -8.29 51.63
C GLN A 6 -11.07 -9.60 51.01
N ASN A 7 -12.00 -10.33 50.39
CA ASN A 7 -11.70 -11.06 49.16
C ASN A 7 -12.46 -10.43 48.00
N PHE A 8 -11.64 -9.86 47.13
CA PHE A 8 -11.91 -8.97 46.02
C PHE A 8 -12.47 -9.80 44.85
N VAL A 9 -13.77 -9.71 44.57
CA VAL A 9 -14.29 -10.10 43.26
C VAL A 9 -13.97 -8.93 42.33
N LEU A 10 -12.81 -8.98 41.67
CA LEU A 10 -12.55 -8.16 40.50
C LEU A 10 -12.37 -9.09 39.31
N SER A 11 -13.48 -9.23 38.60
CA SER A 11 -13.56 -9.69 37.23
C SER A 11 -12.44 -9.06 36.40
N LEU A 12 -11.54 -9.87 35.88
CA LEU A 12 -10.79 -9.54 34.68
C LEU A 12 -11.05 -10.65 33.68
N ALA A 13 -12.27 -10.64 33.13
CA ALA A 13 -12.49 -11.24 31.82
C ALA A 13 -11.58 -10.47 30.87
N PHE A 14 -10.43 -11.07 30.52
CA PHE A 14 -9.70 -10.68 29.32
C PHE A 14 -10.65 -10.90 28.16
N ALA A 15 -11.43 -9.87 27.83
CA ALA A 15 -11.90 -9.68 26.49
C ALA A 15 -10.63 -9.51 25.65
N VAL A 16 -10.06 -10.63 25.21
CA VAL A 16 -9.31 -10.66 23.96
C VAL A 16 -10.37 -10.35 22.92
N GLY A 17 -10.70 -9.06 22.79
CA GLY A 17 -11.33 -8.57 21.60
C GLY A 17 -10.39 -9.00 20.50
N SER A 18 -10.82 -9.97 19.72
CA SER A 18 -10.30 -10.15 18.37
C SER A 18 -10.47 -8.78 17.74
N PHE A 19 -9.42 -7.97 17.76
CA PHE A 19 -9.28 -6.92 16.79
C PHE A 19 -9.32 -7.67 15.48
N VAL A 20 -10.50 -7.73 14.86
CA VAL A 20 -10.60 -7.95 13.43
C VAL A 20 -9.95 -6.70 12.83
N HIS A 21 -8.62 -6.64 12.88
CA HIS A 21 -7.86 -5.78 12.00
C HIS A 21 -8.29 -6.25 10.62
N ALA A 22 -9.08 -5.43 9.94
CA ALA A 22 -9.47 -5.71 8.58
C ALA A 22 -8.17 -5.88 7.80
N ALA A 23 -7.88 -7.13 7.40
CA ALA A 23 -6.65 -7.47 6.72
C ALA A 23 -6.39 -6.46 5.60
N VAL A 24 -5.13 -6.08 5.42
CA VAL A 24 -4.72 -5.23 4.29
C VAL A 24 -5.30 -5.88 3.02
N PRO A 25 -6.07 -5.14 2.21
CA PRO A 25 -6.75 -5.72 1.07
C PRO A 25 -5.72 -6.26 0.09
N ASP A 26 -6.10 -7.26 -0.70
CA ASP A 26 -5.24 -7.68 -1.80
C ASP A 26 -5.04 -6.52 -2.78
N PRO A 27 -3.83 -6.41 -3.38
CA PRO A 27 -3.56 -5.37 -4.36
C PRO A 27 -4.44 -5.54 -5.59
N VAL A 28 -4.92 -4.42 -6.11
CA VAL A 28 -5.70 -4.37 -7.35
C VAL A 28 -4.82 -4.83 -8.52
N ASP A 29 -5.38 -5.65 -9.42
CA ASP A 29 -4.68 -6.04 -10.64
C ASP A 29 -4.34 -4.78 -11.48
N PRO A 30 -3.09 -4.62 -11.96
CA PRO A 30 -2.72 -3.52 -12.83
C PRO A 30 -3.65 -3.32 -14.04
N ARG A 31 -4.20 -4.40 -14.60
CA ARG A 31 -5.17 -4.39 -15.71
C ARG A 31 -6.49 -3.73 -15.36
N ASP A 32 -6.91 -3.80 -14.09
CA ASP A 32 -8.12 -3.15 -13.61
C ASP A 32 -7.86 -1.70 -13.25
N SER A 33 -6.74 -1.45 -12.54
CA SER A 33 -6.41 -0.12 -12.02
C SER A 33 -6.19 0.94 -13.11
N VAL A 34 -5.77 0.53 -14.31
CA VAL A 34 -5.62 1.43 -15.46
C VAL A 34 -6.96 2.00 -15.94
N ASN A 35 -8.09 1.34 -15.64
CA ASN A 35 -9.42 1.78 -16.08
C ASN A 35 -10.07 2.76 -15.11
N TYR A 36 -9.46 3.04 -13.97
CA TYR A 36 -10.01 3.98 -12.99
C TYR A 36 -9.91 5.43 -13.45
N THR A 37 -10.94 6.20 -13.12
CA THR A 37 -10.89 7.66 -13.16
C THR A 37 -9.91 8.20 -12.12
N PHE A 38 -9.53 9.48 -12.25
CA PHE A 38 -8.68 10.13 -11.26
C PHE A 38 -9.27 10.07 -9.84
N GLU A 39 -10.56 10.39 -9.70
CA GLU A 39 -11.24 10.37 -8.39
C GLU A 39 -11.29 8.97 -7.78
N GLN A 40 -11.59 7.94 -8.58
CA GLN A 40 -11.57 6.56 -8.12
C GLN A 40 -10.18 6.14 -7.65
N ARG A 41 -9.12 6.47 -8.40
CA ARG A 41 -7.74 6.19 -7.97
C ARG A 41 -7.41 6.89 -6.67
N MET A 42 -7.71 8.19 -6.55
CA MET A 42 -7.42 8.95 -5.34
C MET A 42 -8.17 8.41 -4.13
N ALA A 43 -9.45 8.06 -4.27
CA ALA A 43 -10.24 7.46 -3.20
C ALA A 43 -9.65 6.12 -2.75
N GLN A 44 -9.34 5.22 -3.70
CA GLN A 44 -8.74 3.94 -3.38
C GLN A 44 -7.36 4.06 -2.75
N THR A 45 -6.49 4.93 -3.29
CA THR A 45 -5.15 5.16 -2.73
C THR A 45 -5.23 5.66 -1.29
N LYS A 46 -6.10 6.62 -0.99
CA LYS A 46 -6.30 7.13 0.37
C LYS A 46 -6.80 6.04 1.32
N GLN A 47 -7.78 5.25 0.89
CA GLN A 47 -8.31 4.14 1.68
C GLN A 47 -7.25 3.08 1.95
N LEU A 48 -6.48 2.72 0.93
CA LEU A 48 -5.37 1.78 1.06
C LEU A 48 -4.30 2.30 2.02
N HIS A 49 -3.87 3.55 1.86
CA HIS A 49 -2.88 4.16 2.74
C HIS A 49 -3.34 4.23 4.19
N ALA A 50 -4.64 4.48 4.45
CA ALA A 50 -5.19 4.44 5.80
C ALA A 50 -5.02 3.04 6.42
N LYS A 51 -5.42 1.98 5.70
CA LYS A 51 -5.25 0.59 6.16
C LYS A 51 -3.78 0.20 6.35
N LEU A 52 -2.91 0.59 5.43
CA LEU A 52 -1.47 0.28 5.52
C LEU A 52 -0.78 0.98 6.70
N LYS A 53 -1.26 2.16 7.13
CA LYS A 53 -0.75 2.85 8.33
C LYS A 53 -1.11 2.11 9.62
N GLU A 54 -2.27 1.47 9.65
CA GLU A 54 -2.74 0.68 10.81
C GLU A 54 -2.14 -0.73 10.83
N ALA A 55 -1.71 -1.24 9.67
CA ALA A 55 -1.12 -2.55 9.54
C ALA A 55 0.24 -2.70 10.26
N SER A 56 0.62 -3.93 10.58
CA SER A 56 1.97 -4.27 11.01
C SER A 56 2.98 -4.15 9.85
N ALA A 57 4.28 -4.07 10.18
CA ALA A 57 5.34 -4.07 9.17
C ALA A 57 5.34 -5.36 8.32
N ALA A 58 4.99 -6.50 8.91
CA ALA A 58 4.87 -7.78 8.21
C ALA A 58 3.71 -7.77 7.20
N GLU A 59 2.54 -7.26 7.58
CA GLU A 59 1.38 -7.15 6.68
C GLU A 59 1.63 -6.16 5.54
N ARG A 60 2.29 -5.02 5.83
CA ARG A 60 2.74 -4.10 4.78
C ARG A 60 3.68 -4.81 3.81
N LEU A 61 4.71 -5.51 4.30
CA LEU A 61 5.63 -6.29 3.46
C LEU A 61 4.88 -7.29 2.58
N MET A 62 3.97 -8.08 3.16
CA MET A 62 3.15 -9.04 2.40
C MET A 62 2.31 -8.36 1.31
N TYR A 63 1.71 -7.20 1.59
CA TYR A 63 0.98 -6.44 0.57
C TYR A 63 1.88 -6.03 -0.59
N PHE A 64 3.10 -5.56 -0.30
CA PHE A 64 4.05 -5.19 -1.33
C PHE A 64 4.51 -6.40 -2.16
N ASP A 65 4.77 -7.55 -1.52
CA ASP A 65 5.13 -8.78 -2.22
C ASP A 65 4.01 -9.22 -3.16
N LYS A 66 2.75 -9.23 -2.67
CA LYS A 66 1.58 -9.50 -3.53
C LYS A 66 1.47 -8.51 -4.69
N SER A 67 1.80 -7.24 -4.48
CA SER A 67 1.75 -6.20 -5.52
C SER A 67 2.82 -6.45 -6.60
N LEU A 68 4.02 -6.84 -6.17
CA LEU A 68 5.11 -7.23 -7.07
C LEU A 68 4.73 -8.48 -7.87
N GLU A 69 4.15 -9.50 -7.23
CA GLU A 69 3.68 -10.72 -7.90
C GLU A 69 2.56 -10.43 -8.90
N ALA A 70 1.64 -9.51 -8.60
CA ALA A 70 0.63 -9.07 -9.56
C ALA A 70 1.26 -8.47 -10.84
N VAL A 71 2.34 -7.70 -10.71
CA VAL A 71 3.10 -7.16 -11.85
C VAL A 71 3.89 -8.24 -12.58
N LYS A 72 4.50 -9.20 -11.87
CA LYS A 72 5.26 -10.30 -12.48
C LYS A 72 4.39 -11.27 -13.28
N LYS A 73 3.11 -11.39 -12.95
CA LYS A 73 2.12 -12.18 -13.70
C LYS A 73 1.74 -11.55 -15.05
N LEU A 74 2.15 -10.31 -15.30
CA LEU A 74 1.97 -9.65 -16.58
C LEU A 74 3.08 -10.07 -17.55
N SER A 75 2.74 -10.27 -18.82
CA SER A 75 3.75 -10.40 -19.87
C SER A 75 4.54 -9.10 -20.03
N ALA A 76 5.72 -9.16 -20.67
CA ALA A 76 6.51 -7.96 -20.96
C ALA A 76 5.73 -6.96 -21.83
N GLU A 77 4.93 -7.44 -22.78
CA GLU A 77 4.06 -6.63 -23.62
C GLU A 77 2.95 -5.96 -22.80
N GLU A 78 2.27 -6.71 -21.93
CA GLU A 78 1.24 -6.15 -21.04
C GLU A 78 1.81 -5.08 -20.11
N ARG A 79 3.00 -5.30 -19.55
CA ARG A 79 3.70 -4.31 -18.71
C ARG A 79 3.98 -3.03 -19.48
N ARG A 80 4.48 -3.14 -20.72
CA ARG A 80 4.75 -1.99 -21.60
C ARG A 80 3.47 -1.21 -21.91
N ASP A 81 2.42 -1.91 -22.31
CA ASP A 81 1.16 -1.30 -22.73
C ASP A 81 0.45 -0.59 -21.56
N LEU A 82 0.44 -1.22 -20.38
CA LEU A 82 -0.08 -0.58 -19.16
C LEU A 82 0.74 0.65 -18.78
N SER A 83 2.07 0.57 -18.89
CA SER A 83 2.92 1.70 -18.55
C SER A 83 2.68 2.91 -19.45
N GLU A 84 2.55 2.70 -20.77
CA GLU A 84 2.21 3.77 -21.71
C GLU A 84 0.82 4.37 -21.45
N LYS A 85 -0.17 3.53 -21.07
CA LYS A 85 -1.49 4.02 -20.64
C LYS A 85 -1.38 4.90 -19.38
N PHE A 86 -0.65 4.47 -18.35
CA PHE A 86 -0.46 5.28 -17.14
C PHE A 86 0.25 6.59 -17.43
N LYS A 87 1.29 6.59 -18.25
CA LYS A 87 1.97 7.83 -18.70
C LYS A 87 1.02 8.77 -19.43
N SER A 88 0.21 8.24 -20.34
CA SER A 88 -0.79 9.03 -21.06
C SER A 88 -1.80 9.66 -20.09
N GLN A 89 -2.30 8.89 -19.13
CA GLN A 89 -3.19 9.40 -18.09
C GLN A 89 -2.52 10.45 -17.21
N TRP A 90 -1.26 10.26 -16.82
CA TRP A 90 -0.50 11.22 -16.05
C TRP A 90 -0.32 12.56 -16.78
N LYS A 91 -0.02 12.51 -18.09
CA LYS A 91 0.10 13.71 -18.92
C LYS A 91 -1.21 14.52 -18.98
N LYS A 92 -2.36 13.84 -18.92
CA LYS A 92 -3.69 14.47 -18.93
C LYS A 92 -4.10 15.09 -17.59
N LEU A 93 -3.40 14.80 -16.49
CA LEU A 93 -3.71 15.39 -15.18
C LEU A 93 -3.32 16.87 -15.15
N THR A 94 -4.13 17.68 -14.47
CA THR A 94 -3.80 19.06 -14.14
C THR A 94 -2.63 19.13 -13.16
N ASP A 95 -1.99 20.29 -13.03
CA ASP A 95 -0.88 20.45 -12.08
C ASP A 95 -1.31 20.28 -10.63
N ASP A 96 -2.54 20.72 -10.29
CA ASP A 96 -3.12 20.50 -8.96
C ASP A 96 -3.39 19.02 -8.68
N GLN A 97 -3.89 18.28 -9.67
CA GLN A 97 -4.08 16.82 -9.55
C GLN A 97 -2.74 16.10 -9.38
N LYS A 98 -1.72 16.47 -10.16
CA LYS A 98 -0.35 15.94 -10.00
C LYS A 98 0.22 16.26 -8.63
N LYS A 99 -0.01 17.48 -8.12
CA LYS A 99 0.40 17.90 -6.77
C LYS A 99 -0.30 17.05 -5.70
N GLN A 100 -1.59 16.79 -5.87
CA GLN A 100 -2.38 15.97 -4.97
C GLN A 100 -1.85 14.53 -4.89
N VAL A 101 -1.60 13.89 -6.04
CA VAL A 101 -1.02 12.54 -6.10
C VAL A 101 0.34 12.50 -5.40
N LYS A 102 1.22 13.45 -5.72
CA LYS A 102 2.55 13.53 -5.11
C LYS A 102 2.48 13.77 -3.60
N GLN A 103 1.53 14.59 -3.14
CA GLN A 103 1.37 14.88 -1.72
C GLN A 103 0.84 13.65 -0.95
N GLU A 104 -0.14 12.94 -1.51
CA GLU A 104 -0.67 11.72 -0.90
C GLU A 104 0.43 10.65 -0.75
N ALA A 105 1.22 10.43 -1.80
CA ALA A 105 2.36 9.51 -1.76
C ALA A 105 3.41 9.92 -0.71
N ARG A 106 3.75 11.22 -0.64
CA ARG A 106 4.67 11.75 0.38
C ARG A 106 4.14 11.51 1.78
N ASN A 107 2.88 11.86 2.05
CA ASN A 107 2.25 11.71 3.35
C ASN A 107 2.30 10.26 3.85
N TYR A 108 2.05 9.30 2.95
CA TYR A 108 2.16 7.88 3.28
C TYR A 108 3.60 7.49 3.58
N ILE A 109 4.55 7.81 2.70
CA ILE A 109 5.97 7.44 2.88
C ILE A 109 6.53 8.05 4.18
N THR A 110 6.23 9.31 4.48
CA THR A 110 6.71 9.99 5.70
C THR A 110 6.10 9.42 6.97
N SER A 111 4.93 8.77 6.89
CA SER A 111 4.31 8.10 8.04
C SER A 111 4.95 6.76 8.40
N LEU A 112 5.78 6.21 7.51
CA LEU A 112 6.46 4.94 7.74
C LEU A 112 7.77 5.13 8.53
N PRO A 113 8.16 4.15 9.36
CA PRO A 113 9.48 4.12 10.01
C PRO A 113 10.64 4.18 9.02
N ASP A 114 11.77 4.74 9.44
CA ASP A 114 12.97 4.92 8.62
C ASP A 114 13.47 3.64 7.95
N ALA A 115 13.44 2.51 8.68
CA ALA A 115 13.83 1.21 8.14
C ALA A 115 12.93 0.79 6.97
N GLU A 116 11.62 0.99 7.10
CA GLU A 116 10.65 0.68 6.04
C GLU A 116 10.77 1.64 4.86
N ARG A 117 11.10 2.92 5.09
CA ARG A 117 11.38 3.88 4.00
C ARG A 117 12.62 3.50 3.18
N LYS A 118 13.66 2.98 3.83
CA LYS A 118 14.87 2.46 3.13
C LYS A 118 14.52 1.21 2.34
N GLU A 119 13.73 0.34 2.94
CA GLU A 119 13.29 -0.90 2.32
C GLU A 119 12.40 -0.65 1.08
N LEU A 120 11.55 0.39 1.06
CA LEU A 120 10.83 0.80 -0.15
C LEU A 120 11.75 1.11 -1.33
N LYS A 121 12.93 1.70 -1.09
CA LYS A 121 13.91 1.98 -2.14
C LYS A 121 14.50 0.69 -2.69
N ARG A 122 14.94 -0.21 -1.81
CA ARG A 122 15.46 -1.54 -2.17
C ARG A 122 14.45 -2.32 -3.02
N ARG A 123 13.17 -2.29 -2.64
CA ARG A 123 12.11 -2.98 -3.40
C ARG A 123 11.89 -2.39 -4.79
N ARG A 124 12.01 -1.06 -4.93
CA ARG A 124 11.97 -0.42 -6.25
C ARG A 124 13.14 -0.90 -7.11
N GLU A 125 14.33 -1.04 -6.54
CA GLU A 125 15.50 -1.58 -7.24
C GLU A 125 15.27 -3.03 -7.70
N LEU A 126 14.74 -3.90 -6.84
CA LEU A 126 14.39 -5.29 -7.19
C LEU A 126 13.36 -5.36 -8.34
N MET A 127 12.35 -4.49 -8.33
CA MET A 127 11.38 -4.40 -9.43
C MET A 127 12.07 -4.01 -10.75
N LEU A 128 12.99 -3.04 -10.71
CA LEU A 128 13.73 -2.62 -11.88
C LEU A 128 14.67 -3.72 -12.38
N GLU A 129 15.33 -4.47 -11.49
CA GLU A 129 16.18 -5.62 -11.86
C GLU A 129 15.42 -6.66 -12.67
N PHE A 130 14.16 -6.94 -12.32
CA PHE A 130 13.28 -7.87 -13.04
C PHE A 130 12.86 -7.37 -14.45
N MET A 131 13.00 -6.07 -14.72
CA MET A 131 12.64 -5.49 -16.02
C MET A 131 13.86 -5.44 -16.94
N SER A 132 13.62 -5.73 -18.22
CA SER A 132 14.62 -5.49 -19.27
C SER A 132 14.95 -3.99 -19.39
N PRO A 133 16.13 -3.63 -19.93
CA PRO A 133 16.49 -2.22 -20.13
C PRO A 133 15.47 -1.43 -20.94
N GLU A 134 14.80 -2.06 -21.91
CA GLU A 134 13.76 -1.42 -22.70
C GLU A 134 12.49 -1.17 -21.88
N GLU A 135 12.05 -2.15 -21.08
CA GLU A 135 10.91 -1.96 -20.16
C GLU A 135 11.16 -0.86 -19.14
N ARG A 136 12.41 -0.71 -18.65
CA ARG A 136 12.78 0.35 -17.70
C ARG A 136 12.64 1.76 -18.28
N LYS A 137 12.89 1.96 -19.59
CA LYS A 137 12.64 3.26 -20.25
C LYS A 137 11.15 3.60 -20.25
N HIS A 138 10.33 2.55 -20.29
CA HIS A 138 8.89 2.70 -20.29
C HIS A 138 8.28 2.76 -18.90
N TRP A 139 9.01 2.43 -17.84
CA TRP A 139 8.52 2.41 -16.46
C TRP A 139 8.25 3.84 -15.91
N PRO A 140 7.14 4.07 -15.18
CA PRO A 140 6.79 5.39 -14.66
C PRO A 140 7.55 5.82 -13.39
#